data_AF-A0A561UMG3-F1
#
_entry.id   AF-A0A561UMG3-F1
#
_cell.length_a   1.000
_cell.length_b   1.000
_cell.length_c   1.000
_cell.angle_alpha   90.00
_cell.angle_beta   90.00
_cell.angle_gamma   90.00
#
_symmetry.space_group_name_H-M   'P 1'
#
loop_
_entity.id
_entity.type
_entity.pdbx_description
1 polymer ?
#
loop_
_entity_poly.entity_id
_entity_poly.type
_entity_poly.pdbx_seq_one_letter_code
_entity_poly.pdbx_strand_id
1 'polypeptide(L)'
;MANGGGSGGGPGRAVLACLGAVLLLVGWVGWWAYHLVRPSPPDVAAVARASGTRALGQSAASLTDRQIGSLKNGLGWAEAGGTAVVDECGADLGRGLGPFSYWGPVTCGRSVTLYLGFDGELRDRLADIDRVVAALGWGGGTPALGGSAPVPVARTYSRLGPALPQTRLTLRVTRAAAGAADVEPMPCRTDAAAGGVVECTAPDRAVYVAKQAVAAAGLARADSHAYLATFTIDAPYYPMPGRER
;
A
#
# COMPACT_ATOMS: atom_id res chain seq x y z
N MET A 1 -60.57 45.15 -27.84
CA MET A 1 -60.55 44.54 -26.50
C MET A 1 -59.11 44.20 -26.17
N ALA A 2 -58.41 45.08 -25.45
CA ALA A 2 -57.04 44.88 -25.03
C ALA A 2 -57.04 44.77 -23.50
N ASN A 3 -56.87 43.56 -22.98
CA ASN A 3 -56.71 43.33 -21.54
C ASN A 3 -55.30 43.76 -21.14
N GLY A 4 -55.16 45.00 -20.67
CA GLY A 4 -53.97 45.48 -19.98
C GLY A 4 -53.90 44.90 -18.57
N GLY A 5 -53.28 43.72 -18.45
CA GLY A 5 -52.92 43.13 -17.17
C GLY A 5 -51.81 43.93 -16.51
N GLY A 6 -52.18 44.92 -15.69
CA GLY A 6 -51.28 45.70 -14.86
C GLY A 6 -50.50 44.78 -13.92
N SER A 7 -49.21 44.60 -14.23
CA SER A 7 -48.26 43.86 -13.40
C SER A 7 -47.97 44.66 -12.12
N GLY A 8 -48.81 44.48 -11.11
CA GLY A 8 -48.59 44.95 -9.74
C GLY A 8 -47.45 44.18 -9.08
N GLY A 9 -46.22 44.45 -9.50
CA GLY A 9 -44.99 43.98 -8.84
C GLY A 9 -44.80 44.72 -7.53
N GLY A 10 -45.54 44.34 -6.48
CA GLY A 10 -45.40 44.93 -5.15
C GLY A 10 -43.98 44.78 -4.60
N PRO A 11 -43.47 45.76 -3.83
CA PRO A 11 -42.10 45.78 -3.31
C PRO A 11 -41.73 44.52 -2.49
N GLY A 12 -42.72 43.80 -1.96
CA GLY A 12 -42.52 42.53 -1.27
C GLY A 12 -41.93 41.41 -2.13
N ARG A 13 -42.21 41.37 -3.45
CA ARG A 13 -41.63 40.34 -4.35
C ARG A 13 -40.15 40.58 -4.60
N ALA A 14 -39.73 41.84 -4.68
CA ALA A 14 -38.33 42.21 -4.82
C ALA A 14 -37.52 41.88 -3.56
N VAL A 15 -38.08 42.14 -2.36
CA VAL A 15 -37.42 41.81 -1.09
C VAL A 15 -37.26 40.30 -0.91
N LEU A 16 -38.31 39.51 -1.21
CA LEU A 16 -38.24 38.05 -1.16
C LEU A 16 -37.24 37.47 -2.18
N ALA A 17 -37.17 38.05 -3.39
CA ALA A 17 -36.19 37.64 -4.39
C ALA A 17 -34.75 37.93 -3.95
N CYS A 18 -34.49 39.12 -3.38
CA CYS A 18 -33.17 39.48 -2.84
C CYS A 18 -32.76 38.57 -1.68
N LEU A 19 -33.66 38.28 -0.74
CA LEU A 19 -33.38 37.36 0.36
C LEU A 19 -33.07 35.94 -0.14
N GLY A 20 -33.84 35.45 -1.12
CA GLY A 20 -33.57 34.17 -1.77
C GLY A 20 -32.19 34.12 -2.44
N ALA A 21 -31.82 35.17 -3.17
CA ALA A 21 -30.52 35.28 -3.82
C ALA A 21 -29.36 35.31 -2.80
N VAL A 22 -29.51 36.04 -1.70
CA VAL A 22 -28.50 36.10 -0.63
C VAL A 22 -28.33 34.73 0.02
N LEU A 23 -29.43 34.02 0.34
CA LEU A 23 -29.36 32.69 0.94
C LEU A 23 -28.70 31.66 0.01
N LEU A 24 -29.01 31.70 -1.29
CA LEU A 24 -28.35 30.84 -2.29
C LEU A 24 -26.85 31.12 -2.38
N LEU A 25 -26.46 32.40 -2.37
CA LEU A 25 -25.05 32.80 -2.43
C LEU A 25 -24.30 32.35 -1.16
N VAL A 26 -24.88 32.55 0.03
CA VAL A 26 -24.28 32.08 1.30
C VAL A 26 -24.18 30.55 1.31
N GLY A 27 -25.22 29.84 0.87
CA GLY A 27 -25.20 28.38 0.76
C GLY A 27 -24.12 27.89 -0.21
N TRP A 28 -23.97 28.55 -1.37
CA TRP A 28 -22.95 28.22 -2.36
C TRP A 28 -21.53 28.49 -1.86
N VAL A 29 -21.29 29.66 -1.25
CA VAL A 29 -19.99 30.00 -0.64
C VAL A 29 -19.65 29.05 0.51
N GLY A 30 -20.63 28.73 1.36
CA GLY A 30 -20.46 27.77 2.46
C GLY A 30 -20.14 26.36 1.96
N TRP A 31 -20.84 25.89 0.94
CA TRP A 31 -20.56 24.61 0.29
C TRP A 31 -19.17 24.59 -0.35
N TRP A 32 -18.78 25.66 -1.04
CA TRP A 32 -17.46 25.78 -1.65
C TRP A 32 -16.35 25.79 -0.60
N ALA A 33 -16.49 26.58 0.46
CA ALA A 33 -15.54 26.62 1.59
C ALA A 33 -15.46 25.26 2.31
N TYR A 34 -16.58 24.55 2.47
CA TYR A 34 -16.60 23.21 3.04
C TYR A 34 -15.73 22.23 2.24
N HIS A 35 -15.83 22.23 0.90
CA HIS A 35 -15.02 21.36 0.04
C HIS A 35 -13.55 21.73 0.00
N LEU A 36 -13.20 23.00 0.20
CA LEU A 36 -11.79 23.41 0.33
C LEU A 36 -11.14 22.94 1.63
N VAL A 37 -11.92 22.91 2.71
CA VAL A 37 -11.45 22.41 4.02
C VAL A 37 -11.48 20.88 4.06
N ARG A 38 -12.38 20.26 3.29
CA ARG A 38 -12.60 18.80 3.23
C ARG A 38 -12.63 18.32 1.78
N PRO A 39 -11.48 18.22 1.11
CA PRO A 39 -11.44 17.74 -0.27
C PRO A 39 -11.95 16.30 -0.34
N SER A 40 -12.71 16.00 -1.40
CA SER A 40 -13.16 14.62 -1.66
C SER A 40 -11.95 13.70 -1.91
N PRO A 41 -11.95 12.47 -1.39
CA PRO A 41 -10.86 11.51 -1.62
C PRO A 41 -10.72 11.18 -3.10
N PRO A 42 -9.49 10.94 -3.58
CA PRO A 42 -9.28 10.44 -4.94
C PRO A 42 -9.87 9.04 -5.10
N ASP A 43 -10.31 8.71 -6.31
CA ASP A 43 -10.77 7.36 -6.63
C ASP A 43 -9.55 6.44 -6.85
N VAL A 44 -9.01 5.94 -5.73
CA VAL A 44 -7.84 5.05 -5.69
C VAL A 44 -8.14 3.75 -6.43
N ALA A 45 -9.38 3.25 -6.36
CA ALA A 45 -9.77 2.01 -7.00
C ALA A 45 -9.84 2.14 -8.53
N ALA A 46 -10.29 3.29 -9.05
CA ALA A 46 -10.20 3.59 -10.48
C ALA A 46 -8.74 3.69 -10.95
N VAL A 47 -7.87 4.35 -10.19
CA VAL A 47 -6.43 4.42 -10.51
C VAL A 47 -5.79 3.03 -10.51
N ALA A 48 -6.08 2.19 -9.51
CA ALA A 48 -5.58 0.82 -9.42
C ALA A 48 -6.02 -0.04 -10.62
N ARG A 49 -7.26 0.13 -11.09
CA ARG A 49 -7.83 -0.62 -12.23
C ARG A 49 -7.46 -0.04 -13.59
N ALA A 50 -6.89 1.16 -13.66
CA ALA A 50 -6.47 1.77 -14.92
C ALA A 50 -5.44 0.88 -15.65
N SER A 51 -5.52 0.81 -16.99
CA SER A 51 -4.67 -0.06 -17.80
C SER A 51 -3.17 0.28 -17.65
N GLY A 52 -2.84 1.57 -17.58
CA GLY A 52 -1.46 2.03 -17.35
C GLY A 52 -0.91 1.54 -16.01
N THR A 53 -1.68 1.69 -14.94
CA THR A 53 -1.32 1.21 -13.59
C THR A 53 -1.16 -0.31 -13.57
N ARG A 54 -2.04 -1.06 -14.24
CA ARG A 54 -1.93 -2.52 -14.37
C ARG A 54 -0.70 -2.97 -15.14
N ALA A 55 -0.33 -2.28 -16.23
CA ALA A 55 0.88 -2.59 -16.98
C ALA A 55 2.15 -2.35 -16.15
N LEU A 56 2.18 -1.26 -15.37
CA LEU A 56 3.25 -0.98 -14.41
C LEU A 56 3.31 -2.05 -13.31
N GLY A 57 2.15 -2.46 -12.78
CA GLY A 57 2.04 -3.57 -11.84
C GLY A 57 2.54 -4.89 -12.42
N GLN A 58 2.25 -5.22 -13.68
CA GLN A 58 2.79 -6.43 -14.33
C GLN A 58 4.32 -6.38 -14.47
N SER A 59 4.85 -5.20 -14.79
CA SER A 59 6.29 -4.98 -14.90
C SER A 59 6.97 -5.18 -13.54
N ALA A 60 6.37 -4.63 -12.46
CA ALA A 60 6.81 -4.86 -11.10
C ALA A 60 6.75 -6.35 -10.71
N ALA A 61 5.70 -7.09 -11.10
CA ALA A 61 5.58 -8.54 -10.89
C ALA A 61 6.75 -9.28 -11.51
N SER A 62 7.01 -9.03 -12.79
CA SER A 62 8.09 -9.71 -13.51
C SER A 62 9.47 -9.44 -12.89
N LEU A 63 9.66 -8.26 -12.29
CA LEU A 63 10.89 -7.91 -11.60
C LEU A 63 10.98 -8.65 -10.27
N THR A 64 9.94 -8.58 -9.44
CA THR A 64 9.91 -9.25 -8.12
C THR A 64 10.01 -10.77 -8.27
N ASP A 65 9.34 -11.36 -9.25
CA ASP A 65 9.37 -12.80 -9.50
C ASP A 65 10.77 -13.29 -9.88
N ARG A 66 11.49 -12.50 -10.70
CA ARG A 66 12.90 -12.78 -11.02
C ARG A 66 13.78 -12.69 -9.79
N GLN A 67 13.60 -11.67 -8.95
CA GLN A 67 14.39 -11.52 -7.72
C GLN A 67 14.12 -12.66 -6.73
N ILE A 68 12.86 -13.04 -6.55
CA ILE A 68 12.44 -14.17 -5.71
C ILE A 68 12.99 -15.49 -6.25
N GLY A 69 12.93 -15.69 -7.58
CA GLY A 69 13.52 -16.85 -8.24
C GLY A 69 15.02 -16.95 -8.00
N SER A 70 15.74 -15.84 -8.15
CA SER A 70 17.18 -15.77 -7.86
C SER A 70 17.51 -16.03 -6.39
N LEU A 71 16.70 -15.51 -5.45
CA LEU A 71 16.84 -15.80 -4.02
C LEU A 71 16.65 -17.30 -3.74
N LYS A 72 15.60 -17.92 -4.28
CA LYS A 72 15.35 -19.36 -4.14
C LYS A 72 16.50 -20.19 -4.69
N ASN A 73 17.00 -19.83 -5.87
CA ASN A 73 18.12 -20.54 -6.51
C ASN A 73 19.42 -20.40 -5.70
N GLY A 74 19.71 -19.21 -5.18
CA GLY A 74 20.89 -18.98 -4.33
C GLY A 74 20.79 -19.65 -2.96
N LEU A 75 19.57 -19.84 -2.46
CA LEU A 75 19.26 -20.48 -1.18
C LEU A 75 18.68 -21.88 -1.37
N GLY A 76 19.20 -22.65 -2.33
CA GLY A 76 18.70 -24.00 -2.65
C GLY A 76 18.77 -25.02 -1.52
N TRP A 77 19.40 -24.68 -0.39
CA TRP A 77 19.42 -25.48 0.84
C TRP A 77 18.21 -25.23 1.77
N ALA A 78 17.42 -24.17 1.53
CA ALA A 78 16.23 -23.85 2.31
C ALA A 78 14.97 -24.37 1.62
N GLU A 79 13.97 -24.79 2.41
CA GLU A 79 12.69 -25.24 1.88
C GLU A 79 11.75 -24.06 1.65
N ALA A 80 11.19 -23.96 0.44
CA ALA A 80 10.29 -22.87 0.09
C ALA A 80 8.86 -23.11 0.57
N GLY A 81 8.40 -22.29 1.53
CA GLY A 81 7.02 -22.30 2.02
C GLY A 81 6.03 -21.57 1.11
N GLY A 82 6.52 -20.90 0.07
CA GLY A 82 5.70 -20.15 -0.89
C GLY A 82 5.83 -18.65 -0.73
N THR A 83 4.96 -17.91 -1.41
CA THR A 83 5.00 -16.46 -1.50
C THR A 83 3.62 -15.87 -1.21
N ALA A 84 3.58 -14.81 -0.41
CA ALA A 84 2.42 -13.92 -0.30
C ALA A 84 2.68 -12.65 -1.12
N VAL A 85 1.64 -12.13 -1.77
CA VAL A 85 1.71 -10.90 -2.56
C VAL A 85 0.67 -9.93 -2.07
N VAL A 86 1.06 -8.68 -1.92
CA VAL A 86 0.16 -7.57 -1.57
C VAL A 86 0.41 -6.45 -2.55
N ASP A 87 -0.61 -6.10 -3.33
CA ASP A 87 -0.62 -4.87 -4.11
C ASP A 87 -1.42 -3.83 -3.34
N GLU A 88 -0.80 -2.71 -3.01
CA GLU A 88 -1.44 -1.61 -2.31
C GLU A 88 -1.37 -0.36 -3.18
N CYS A 89 -2.51 0.27 -3.39
CA CYS A 89 -2.60 1.63 -3.88
C CYS A 89 -3.21 2.51 -2.78
N GLY A 90 -2.70 3.72 -2.58
CA GLY A 90 -3.26 4.62 -1.61
C GLY A 90 -2.90 6.08 -1.83
N ALA A 91 -3.68 6.95 -1.21
CA ALA A 91 -3.42 8.37 -1.08
C ALA A 91 -3.64 8.81 0.36
N ASP A 92 -2.75 9.66 0.86
CA ASP A 92 -2.82 10.23 2.20
C ASP A 92 -3.32 11.68 2.14
N LEU A 93 -4.10 12.08 3.15
CA LEU A 93 -4.53 13.45 3.31
C LEU A 93 -3.42 14.28 3.97
N GLY A 94 -2.82 15.17 3.19
CA GLY A 94 -1.88 16.18 3.66
C GLY A 94 -2.59 17.39 4.26
N ARG A 95 -1.90 18.09 5.18
CA ARG A 95 -2.32 19.40 5.68
C ARG A 95 -1.69 20.49 4.83
N GLY A 96 -2.52 21.39 4.30
CA GLY A 96 -2.09 22.61 3.63
C GLY A 96 -1.85 23.75 4.63
N LEU A 97 -1.76 24.98 4.11
CA LEU A 97 -1.68 26.18 4.94
C LEU A 97 -3.03 26.44 5.63
N GLY A 98 -3.04 26.70 6.94
CA GLY A 98 -4.28 27.00 7.68
C GLY A 98 -5.25 25.80 7.77
N PRO A 99 -6.57 25.98 7.59
CA PRO A 99 -7.56 24.89 7.68
C PRO A 99 -7.65 24.03 6.40
N PHE A 100 -6.86 24.33 5.38
CA PHE A 100 -6.93 23.62 4.10
C PHE A 100 -6.24 22.25 4.20
N SER A 101 -6.86 21.23 3.62
CA SER A 101 -6.27 19.90 3.46
C SER A 101 -6.20 19.57 1.97
N TYR A 102 -5.28 18.70 1.57
CA TYR A 102 -5.17 18.25 0.19
C TYR A 102 -4.84 16.76 0.16
N TRP A 103 -5.37 16.05 -0.82
CA TRP A 103 -4.96 14.66 -1.04
C TRP A 103 -3.62 14.62 -1.75
N GLY A 104 -2.68 13.83 -1.21
CA GLY A 104 -1.44 13.52 -1.89
C GLY A 104 -1.69 12.72 -3.18
N PRO A 105 -0.66 12.59 -4.04
CA PRO A 105 -0.77 11.75 -5.22
C PRO A 105 -1.10 10.30 -4.83
N VAL A 106 -1.92 9.64 -5.65
CA VAL A 106 -2.13 8.19 -5.49
C VAL A 106 -0.81 7.49 -5.79
N THR A 107 -0.34 6.70 -4.83
CA THR A 107 0.84 5.84 -4.99
C THR A 107 0.39 4.39 -5.04
N CYS A 108 1.12 3.54 -5.77
CA CYS A 108 0.92 2.11 -5.73
C CYS A 108 2.25 1.37 -5.62
N GLY A 109 2.25 0.30 -4.84
CA GLY A 109 3.38 -0.58 -4.66
C GLY A 109 2.95 -2.04 -4.52
N ARG A 110 3.89 -2.92 -4.79
CA ARG A 110 3.77 -4.36 -4.57
C ARG A 110 4.73 -4.78 -3.47
N SER A 111 4.25 -5.55 -2.50
CA SER A 111 5.06 -6.26 -1.52
C SER A 111 4.96 -7.76 -1.77
N VAL A 112 6.09 -8.43 -2.01
CA VAL A 112 6.16 -9.89 -2.15
C VAL A 112 6.94 -10.46 -0.98
N THR A 113 6.30 -11.30 -0.17
CA THR A 113 6.94 -11.99 0.95
C THR A 113 7.18 -13.45 0.61
N LEU A 114 8.45 -13.87 0.55
CA LEU A 114 8.89 -15.25 0.45
C LEU A 114 9.15 -15.83 1.83
N TYR A 115 8.57 -17.01 2.09
CA TYR A 115 8.78 -17.79 3.31
C TYR A 115 9.74 -18.95 3.00
N LEU A 116 10.85 -19.04 3.73
CA LEU A 116 11.83 -20.12 3.64
C LEU A 116 12.06 -20.75 5.01
N GLY A 117 11.82 -22.05 5.12
CA GLY A 117 12.15 -22.84 6.30
C GLY A 117 13.55 -23.44 6.19
N PHE A 118 14.28 -23.48 7.30
CA PHE A 118 15.60 -24.12 7.30
C PHE A 118 16.11 -24.60 8.66
N ASP A 119 17.04 -25.55 8.58
CA ASP A 119 17.77 -26.11 9.71
C ASP A 119 19.29 -25.88 9.61
N GLY A 120 19.98 -26.26 10.68
CA GLY A 120 21.44 -26.22 10.80
C GLY A 120 21.93 -25.08 11.68
N GLU A 121 23.24 -24.85 11.64
CA GLU A 121 23.89 -23.80 12.42
C GLU A 121 23.45 -22.41 11.91
N LEU A 122 22.76 -21.66 12.77
CA LEU A 122 22.14 -20.38 12.42
C LEU A 122 23.16 -19.38 11.86
N ARG A 123 24.37 -19.34 12.43
CA ARG A 123 25.41 -18.40 12.01
C ARG A 123 25.85 -18.63 10.56
N ASP A 124 26.02 -19.90 10.18
CA ASP A 124 26.46 -20.28 8.84
C ASP A 124 25.37 -19.99 7.81
N ARG A 125 24.11 -20.32 8.14
CA ARG A 125 22.96 -20.01 7.28
C ARG A 125 22.75 -18.51 7.08
N LEU A 126 22.94 -17.70 8.13
CA LEU A 126 22.88 -16.24 8.00
C LEU A 126 24.01 -15.70 7.13
N ALA A 127 25.23 -16.25 7.24
CA ALA A 127 26.35 -15.88 6.39
C ALA A 127 26.12 -16.24 4.91
N ASP A 128 25.52 -17.41 4.65
CA ASP A 128 25.11 -17.83 3.30
C ASP A 128 24.04 -16.90 2.73
N ILE A 129 23.02 -16.54 3.53
CA ILE A 129 21.99 -15.57 3.12
C ILE A 129 22.63 -14.22 2.76
N ASP A 130 23.50 -13.70 3.62
CA ASP A 130 24.16 -12.42 3.36
C ASP A 130 25.01 -12.47 2.08
N ARG A 131 25.70 -13.59 1.82
CA ARG A 131 26.48 -13.81 0.59
C ARG A 131 25.59 -13.80 -0.65
N VAL A 132 24.47 -14.52 -0.63
CA VAL A 132 23.51 -14.59 -1.74
C VAL A 132 22.88 -13.22 -1.99
N VAL A 133 22.37 -12.57 -0.94
CA VAL A 133 21.75 -11.24 -1.03
C VAL A 133 22.73 -10.21 -1.60
N ALA A 134 24.00 -10.23 -1.15
CA ALA A 134 25.05 -9.37 -1.68
C ALA A 134 25.37 -9.68 -3.15
N ALA A 135 25.47 -10.97 -3.53
CA ALA A 135 25.73 -11.39 -4.91
C ALA A 135 24.60 -10.99 -5.88
N LEU A 136 23.37 -10.90 -5.37
CA LEU A 136 22.22 -10.37 -6.10
C LEU A 136 22.20 -8.84 -6.19
N GLY A 137 23.20 -8.15 -5.66
CA GLY A 137 23.33 -6.69 -5.75
C GLY A 137 22.48 -5.91 -4.76
N TRP A 138 21.87 -6.55 -3.76
CA TRP A 138 21.19 -5.85 -2.68
C TRP A 138 22.23 -5.24 -1.74
N GLY A 139 22.58 -3.98 -1.99
CA GLY A 139 23.59 -3.22 -1.26
C GLY A 139 23.01 -2.31 -0.15
N GLY A 140 23.91 -1.80 0.69
CA GLY A 140 23.65 -0.59 1.50
C GLY A 140 22.66 -0.70 2.65
N GLY A 141 22.54 -1.85 3.33
CA GLY A 141 21.65 -1.98 4.48
C GLY A 141 22.27 -1.49 5.78
N THR A 142 21.51 -0.73 6.56
CA THR A 142 21.74 -0.57 8.00
C THR A 142 21.19 -1.80 8.73
N PRO A 143 21.99 -2.50 9.56
CA PRO A 143 21.44 -3.52 10.44
C PRO A 143 20.48 -2.85 11.44
N ALA A 144 19.21 -3.25 11.42
CA ALA A 144 18.28 -2.91 12.48
C ALA A 144 18.44 -3.98 13.57
N LEU A 145 19.28 -3.70 14.57
CA LEU A 145 19.27 -4.50 15.80
C LEU A 145 17.90 -4.29 16.47
N GLY A 146 17.18 -5.39 16.68
CA GLY A 146 15.75 -5.38 16.97
C GLY A 146 15.36 -4.49 18.15
N GLY A 147 14.41 -3.59 17.90
CA GLY A 147 13.61 -2.99 18.95
C GLY A 147 12.63 -4.02 19.52
N SER A 148 12.53 -4.05 20.85
CA SER A 148 11.55 -4.68 21.74
C SER A 148 10.26 -5.27 21.13
N ALA A 149 10.35 -6.28 20.29
CA ALA A 149 9.24 -7.12 19.87
C ALA A 149 9.26 -8.44 20.67
N PRO A 150 8.11 -8.98 21.11
CA PRO A 150 8.02 -10.16 21.99
C PRO A 150 8.37 -11.50 21.32
N VAL A 151 8.85 -11.47 20.07
CA VAL A 151 9.30 -12.64 19.31
C VAL A 151 10.82 -12.67 19.34
N PRO A 152 11.49 -13.81 19.64
CA PRO A 152 12.95 -13.90 19.51
C PRO A 152 13.33 -13.84 18.03
N VAL A 153 13.47 -12.62 17.51
CA VAL A 153 13.95 -12.34 16.16
C VAL A 153 15.45 -12.51 16.18
N ALA A 154 15.96 -13.49 15.43
CA ALA A 154 17.38 -13.75 15.31
C ALA A 154 18.10 -12.64 14.53
N ARG A 155 17.43 -12.06 13.52
CA ARG A 155 17.96 -10.94 12.73
C ARG A 155 16.86 -10.19 11.98
N THR A 156 17.02 -8.88 11.81
CA THR A 156 16.26 -8.07 10.84
C THR A 156 17.17 -7.07 10.13
N TYR A 157 17.04 -6.93 8.82
CA TYR A 157 17.68 -5.83 8.08
C TYR A 157 16.87 -5.44 6.85
N SER A 158 17.07 -4.21 6.38
CA SER A 158 16.54 -3.70 5.12
C SER A 158 17.67 -3.30 4.17
N ARG A 159 17.56 -3.62 2.88
CA ARG A 159 18.52 -3.24 1.82
C ARG A 159 17.80 -2.59 0.65
N LEU A 160 18.51 -1.73 -0.08
CA LEU A 160 17.99 -1.13 -1.32
C LEU A 160 18.32 -2.02 -2.51
N GLY A 161 17.42 -2.06 -3.48
CA GLY A 161 17.53 -2.97 -4.61
C GLY A 161 18.44 -2.49 -5.72
N PRO A 162 19.00 -3.43 -6.50
CA PRO A 162 19.99 -3.15 -7.55
C PRO A 162 19.40 -2.49 -8.80
N ALA A 163 18.12 -2.74 -9.10
CA ALA A 163 17.49 -2.32 -10.36
C ALA A 163 16.69 -1.03 -10.23
N LEU A 164 16.17 -0.74 -9.03
CA LEU A 164 15.42 0.48 -8.72
C LEU A 164 15.80 0.91 -7.30
N PRO A 165 16.32 2.13 -7.07
CA PRO A 165 16.72 2.59 -5.73
C PRO A 165 15.54 2.66 -4.75
N GLN A 166 14.32 2.59 -5.27
CA GLN A 166 13.06 2.61 -4.52
C GLN A 166 12.67 1.20 -4.01
N THR A 167 13.26 0.14 -4.58
CA THR A 167 12.93 -1.23 -4.14
C THR A 167 13.65 -1.54 -2.84
N ARG A 168 12.94 -2.17 -1.91
CA ARG A 168 13.47 -2.51 -0.59
C ARG A 168 13.33 -4.01 -0.35
N LEU A 169 14.41 -4.64 0.11
CA LEU A 169 14.39 -6.02 0.62
C LEU A 169 14.48 -5.98 2.14
N THR A 170 13.47 -6.51 2.81
CA THR A 170 13.47 -6.72 4.27
C THR A 170 13.61 -8.20 4.56
N LEU A 171 14.67 -8.57 5.29
CA LEU A 171 14.83 -9.92 5.84
C LEU A 171 14.44 -9.92 7.31
N ARG A 172 13.64 -10.90 7.72
CA ARG A 172 13.43 -11.24 9.12
C ARG A 172 13.63 -12.74 9.30
N VAL A 173 14.39 -13.13 10.33
CA VAL A 173 14.60 -14.54 10.69
C VAL A 173 14.08 -14.77 12.10
N THR A 174 13.18 -15.73 12.26
CA THR A 174 12.56 -16.11 13.53
C THR A 174 12.74 -17.59 13.79
N ARG A 175 12.76 -17.98 15.07
CA ARG A 175 12.68 -19.39 15.45
C ARG A 175 11.22 -19.86 15.30
N ALA A 176 10.99 -21.04 14.70
CA ALA A 176 9.65 -21.51 14.32
C ALA A 176 8.65 -21.71 15.48
N ALA A 177 9.09 -21.60 16.74
CA ALA A 177 8.20 -21.62 17.91
C ALA A 177 7.39 -20.32 18.09
N ALA A 178 7.69 -19.25 17.36
CA ALA A 178 6.90 -18.04 17.38
C ALA A 178 5.82 -18.13 16.30
N GLY A 179 4.62 -18.57 16.71
CA GLY A 179 3.44 -18.55 15.85
C GLY A 179 3.37 -17.25 15.08
N ALA A 180 3.16 -17.35 13.76
CA ALA A 180 3.07 -16.21 12.87
C ALA A 180 2.06 -15.21 13.42
N ALA A 181 2.56 -14.18 14.10
CA ALA A 181 1.71 -13.23 14.79
C ALA A 181 0.83 -12.52 13.76
N ASP A 182 -0.47 -12.64 13.98
CA ASP A 182 -1.54 -11.96 13.29
C ASP A 182 -1.19 -10.50 13.04
N VAL A 183 -1.21 -10.10 11.76
CA VAL A 183 -1.27 -8.69 11.40
C VAL A 183 -2.70 -8.25 11.70
N GLU A 184 -2.87 -7.49 12.78
CA GLU A 184 -4.15 -6.96 13.23
C GLU A 184 -4.84 -6.19 12.08
N PRO A 185 -6.02 -6.63 11.62
CA PRO A 185 -6.65 -6.04 10.44
C PRO A 185 -7.30 -4.71 10.80
N MET A 186 -6.88 -3.67 10.09
CA MET A 186 -7.62 -2.40 9.96
C MET A 186 -9.07 -2.71 9.53
N PRO A 187 -10.09 -1.97 10.00
CA PRO A 187 -11.48 -2.24 9.62
C PRO A 187 -11.67 -1.95 8.14
N CYS A 188 -11.74 -3.01 7.34
CA CYS A 188 -11.87 -2.91 5.90
C CYS A 188 -13.00 -3.80 5.38
N ARG A 189 -13.59 -3.40 4.25
CA ARG A 189 -14.53 -4.27 3.54
C ARG A 189 -13.75 -5.32 2.76
N THR A 190 -13.91 -6.59 3.16
CA THR A 190 -13.39 -7.74 2.44
C THR A 190 -14.39 -8.17 1.38
N ASP A 191 -13.98 -8.21 0.12
CA ASP A 191 -14.81 -8.78 -0.94
C ASP A 191 -14.36 -10.23 -1.18
N ALA A 192 -15.02 -11.18 -0.49
CA ALA A 192 -14.64 -12.59 -0.50
C ALA A 192 -14.73 -13.23 -1.90
N ALA A 193 -15.57 -12.67 -2.79
CA ALA A 193 -15.73 -13.13 -4.17
C ALA A 193 -14.59 -12.71 -5.11
N ALA A 194 -13.78 -11.71 -4.73
CA ALA A 194 -12.71 -11.16 -5.56
C ALA A 194 -11.30 -11.65 -5.16
N GLY A 195 -11.20 -12.73 -4.40
CA GLY A 195 -9.91 -13.32 -4.03
C GLY A 195 -9.12 -12.53 -2.99
N GLY A 196 -9.79 -11.80 -2.08
CA GLY A 196 -9.12 -11.09 -0.98
C GLY A 196 -8.78 -9.63 -1.26
N VAL A 197 -9.50 -8.98 -2.18
CA VAL A 197 -9.44 -7.52 -2.35
C VAL A 197 -10.12 -6.84 -1.17
N VAL A 198 -9.40 -5.87 -0.60
CA VAL A 198 -9.79 -5.14 0.59
C VAL A 198 -9.71 -3.65 0.27
N GLU A 199 -10.85 -2.98 0.25
CA GLU A 199 -10.93 -1.53 0.12
C GLU A 199 -11.11 -0.92 1.52
N CYS A 200 -10.18 -0.05 1.91
CA CYS A 200 -10.19 0.62 3.20
C CYS A 200 -10.23 2.13 2.95
N THR A 201 -11.27 2.81 3.43
CA THR A 201 -11.34 4.27 3.41
C THR A 201 -11.40 4.78 4.85
N ALA A 202 -10.38 5.51 5.26
CA ALA A 202 -10.31 6.26 6.49
C ALA A 202 -10.46 7.77 6.20
N PRO A 203 -10.75 8.63 7.20
CA PRO A 203 -10.94 10.07 6.99
C PRO A 203 -9.72 10.77 6.40
N ASP A 204 -8.54 10.21 6.64
CA ASP A 204 -7.22 10.74 6.31
C ASP A 204 -6.44 9.86 5.31
N ARG A 205 -7.02 8.73 4.89
CA ARG A 205 -6.35 7.78 4.00
C ARG A 205 -7.35 7.01 3.13
N ALA A 206 -7.12 6.98 1.84
CA ALA A 206 -7.85 6.11 0.91
C ALA A 206 -6.92 5.00 0.43
N VAL A 207 -7.30 3.72 0.60
CA VAL A 207 -6.46 2.56 0.26
C VAL A 207 -7.27 1.51 -0.49
N TYR A 208 -6.66 0.99 -1.55
CA TYR A 208 -7.09 -0.20 -2.27
C TYR A 208 -6.00 -1.27 -2.13
N VAL A 209 -6.34 -2.42 -1.55
CA VAL A 209 -5.39 -3.52 -1.35
C VAL A 209 -5.90 -4.77 -2.07
N ALA A 210 -5.07 -5.36 -2.92
CA ALA A 210 -5.28 -6.71 -3.43
C ALA A 210 -4.27 -7.66 -2.77
N LYS A 211 -4.77 -8.70 -2.10
CA LYS A 211 -3.92 -9.67 -1.38
C LYS A 211 -4.02 -11.03 -2.04
N GLN A 212 -2.87 -11.67 -2.25
CA GLN A 212 -2.75 -13.08 -2.56
C GLN A 212 -2.06 -13.77 -1.38
N ALA A 213 -2.82 -14.56 -0.63
CA ALA A 213 -2.29 -15.30 0.51
C ALA A 213 -1.35 -16.43 0.06
N VAL A 214 -0.37 -16.74 0.90
CA VAL A 214 0.43 -17.96 0.75
C VAL A 214 -0.47 -19.17 1.02
N ALA A 215 -0.27 -20.26 0.26
CA ALA A 215 -0.98 -21.51 0.51
C ALA A 215 -0.58 -22.04 1.90
N ALA A 216 -1.56 -22.31 2.77
CA ALA A 216 -1.33 -22.78 4.13
C ALA A 216 -0.42 -24.03 4.19
N ALA A 217 -0.57 -24.95 3.24
CA ALA A 217 0.26 -26.16 3.14
C ALA A 217 1.72 -25.90 2.75
N GLY A 218 2.00 -24.77 2.09
CA GLY A 218 3.37 -24.32 1.84
C GLY A 218 3.97 -23.73 3.10
N LEU A 219 3.24 -22.84 3.77
CA LEU A 219 3.72 -22.21 5.01
C LEU A 219 4.00 -23.26 6.10
N ALA A 220 3.11 -24.24 6.27
CA ALA A 220 3.29 -25.34 7.22
C ALA A 220 4.55 -26.18 6.95
N ARG A 221 4.98 -26.30 5.69
CA ARG A 221 6.24 -26.98 5.34
C ARG A 221 7.45 -26.17 5.80
N ALA A 222 7.48 -24.87 5.51
CA ALA A 222 8.55 -24.00 5.99
C ALA A 222 8.61 -23.92 7.53
N ASP A 223 7.45 -23.92 8.19
CA ASP A 223 7.34 -23.86 9.66
C ASP A 223 7.75 -25.18 10.35
N SER A 224 7.92 -26.28 9.61
CA SER A 224 8.38 -27.55 10.16
C SER A 224 9.88 -27.57 10.50
N HIS A 225 10.62 -26.54 10.09
CA HIS A 225 12.05 -26.38 10.35
C HIS A 225 12.34 -25.59 11.63
N ALA A 226 13.58 -25.62 12.12
CA ALA A 226 14.00 -24.89 13.32
C ALA A 226 13.87 -23.36 13.17
N TYR A 227 14.07 -22.84 11.96
CA TYR A 227 14.05 -21.42 11.64
C TYR A 227 13.20 -21.11 10.40
N LEU A 228 12.56 -19.93 10.45
CA LEU A 228 11.82 -19.35 9.34
C LEU A 228 12.48 -18.03 8.94
N ALA A 229 12.90 -17.93 7.68
CA ALA A 229 13.32 -16.68 7.05
C ALA A 229 12.20 -16.13 6.18
N THR A 230 11.84 -14.88 6.40
CA THR A 230 10.89 -14.13 5.57
C THR A 230 11.61 -13.02 4.83
N PHE A 231 11.57 -13.06 3.50
CA PHE A 231 12.12 -12.04 2.61
C PHE A 231 10.96 -11.25 2.01
N THR A 232 10.84 -9.97 2.36
CA THR A 232 9.81 -9.08 1.77
C THR A 232 10.48 -8.12 0.80
N ILE A 233 10.03 -8.13 -0.45
CA ILE A 233 10.46 -7.18 -1.48
C ILE A 233 9.34 -6.18 -1.71
N ASP A 234 9.59 -4.91 -1.39
CA ASP A 234 8.71 -3.79 -1.67
C ASP A 234 9.15 -3.13 -2.98
N ALA A 235 8.21 -3.02 -3.92
CA ALA A 235 8.41 -2.48 -5.26
C ALA A 235 7.34 -1.42 -5.57
N PRO A 236 7.63 -0.13 -5.36
CA PRO A 236 6.74 0.93 -5.81
C PRO A 236 6.73 0.99 -7.34
N TYR A 237 5.53 1.14 -7.92
CA TYR A 237 5.37 1.17 -9.38
C TYR A 237 4.50 2.33 -9.90
N TYR A 238 3.82 3.08 -9.02
CA TYR A 238 3.04 4.25 -9.40
C TYR A 238 3.10 5.36 -8.33
N PRO A 239 3.16 6.65 -8.72
CA PRO A 239 3.58 7.11 -10.04
C PRO A 239 5.06 6.72 -10.28
N MET A 240 5.48 6.57 -11.53
CA MET A 240 6.90 6.31 -11.81
C MET A 240 7.73 7.55 -11.44
N PRO A 241 8.69 7.44 -10.51
CA PRO A 241 9.58 8.55 -10.20
C PRO A 241 10.41 8.92 -11.44
N GLY A 242 10.45 10.21 -11.79
CA GLY A 242 11.19 10.72 -12.95
C GLY A 242 10.37 10.90 -14.24
N ARG A 243 9.05 10.69 -14.21
CA ARG A 243 8.11 11.17 -15.24
C ARG A 243 7.23 12.28 -14.65
N GLU A 244 7.83 13.35 -14.19
CA GLU A 244 7.10 14.62 -14.08
C GLU A 244 6.99 15.18 -15.50
N ARG A 245 5.78 15.54 -15.91
CA ARG A 245 5.46 16.05 -17.25
C ARG A 245 6.03 17.45 -17.46
#